data_AF-A0A7S7NU29-F1
#
_entry.id   AF-A0A7S7NU29-F1
#
_cell.length_a   1.000
_cell.length_b   1.000
_cell.length_c   1.000
_cell.angle_alpha   90.00
_cell.angle_beta   90.00
_cell.angle_gamma   90.00
#
_symmetry.space_group_name_H-M   'P 1'
#
loop_
_entity.id
_entity.type
_entity.pdbx_description
1 polymer ?
#
loop_
_entity_poly.entity_id
_entity_poly.type
_entity_poly.pdbx_seq_one_letter_code
_entity_poly.pdbx_strand_id
1 'polypeptide(L)'
;MTKPLTAQSALALLLMLSSTGCTWFGRKPKAPATPPQPQPVVTAPPVVTPVPEPPPPQPQAQPEPPQPVPAPPQPQPTPVPPKPKPVVTTPKPPAPAPAPPSFGQILSPQQQTELRNSYQQSAQSARQVLIQLKGRALSREQAETANRIRSFLSQADEAQAKDPATAAQLAQRAQILARDLQSALR
;
A
#
# COMPACT_ATOMS: atom_id res chain seq x y z
N MET A 1 63.16 14.90 7.37
CA MET A 1 63.72 14.54 6.04
C MET A 1 63.39 13.08 5.82
N THR A 2 62.64 12.59 4.83
CA THR A 2 62.31 13.04 3.47
C THR A 2 61.11 12.20 3.01
N LYS A 3 60.10 12.82 2.40
CA LYS A 3 58.96 12.15 1.74
C LYS A 3 59.44 11.49 0.44
N PRO A 4 58.86 10.36 0.01
CA PRO A 4 58.67 10.09 -1.42
C PRO A 4 57.21 10.35 -1.80
N LEU A 5 56.97 11.61 -2.18
CA LEU A 5 55.76 12.15 -2.77
C LEU A 5 55.77 11.85 -4.29
N THR A 6 55.67 10.58 -4.70
CA THR A 6 55.78 10.20 -6.14
C THR A 6 54.99 8.96 -6.55
N ALA A 7 53.96 8.54 -5.80
CA ALA A 7 53.03 7.50 -6.26
C ALA A 7 51.63 8.05 -6.63
N GLN A 8 51.41 9.36 -6.47
CA GLN A 8 50.13 10.02 -6.76
C GLN A 8 50.02 10.50 -8.22
N SER A 9 51.11 10.47 -8.99
CA SER A 9 51.16 11.02 -10.35
C SER A 9 51.01 9.99 -11.47
N ALA A 10 50.95 8.68 -11.16
CA ALA A 10 50.83 7.63 -12.18
C ALA A 10 49.39 7.16 -12.43
N LEU A 11 48.46 7.36 -11.49
CA LEU A 11 47.07 6.90 -11.66
C LEU A 11 46.13 7.93 -12.31
N ALA A 12 46.62 9.17 -12.52
CA ALA A 12 45.88 10.20 -13.26
C ALA A 12 45.93 9.99 -14.79
N LEU A 13 46.84 9.14 -15.29
CA LEU A 13 46.98 8.86 -16.72
C LEU A 13 46.09 7.71 -17.23
N LEU A 14 45.41 6.99 -16.34
CA LEU A 14 44.44 5.94 -16.71
C LEU A 14 42.99 6.46 -16.79
N LEU A 15 42.77 7.74 -16.52
CA LEU A 15 41.43 8.38 -16.52
C LEU A 15 41.10 9.16 -17.81
N MET A 16 41.93 9.08 -18.86
CA MET A 16 41.85 9.95 -20.04
C MET A 16 41.85 9.22 -21.39
N LEU A 17 41.29 8.01 -21.49
CA LEU A 17 41.18 7.30 -22.78
C LEU A 17 39.88 6.50 -22.98
N SER A 18 38.72 7.11 -22.76
CA SER A 18 37.44 6.57 -23.24
C SER A 18 36.43 7.65 -23.62
N SER A 19 36.91 8.69 -24.30
CA SER A 19 36.08 9.73 -24.92
C SER A 19 36.58 10.04 -26.32
N THR A 20 36.29 9.14 -27.26
CA THR A 20 36.22 9.47 -28.69
C THR A 20 35.11 8.61 -29.32
N GLY A 21 34.01 9.27 -29.67
CA GLY A 21 32.92 8.65 -30.41
C GLY A 21 33.22 8.52 -31.90
N CYS A 22 32.37 7.78 -32.61
CA CYS A 22 31.83 8.15 -33.92
C CYS A 22 30.74 7.16 -34.36
N THR A 23 29.49 7.64 -34.34
CA THR A 23 28.48 7.49 -35.40
C THR A 23 28.54 6.23 -36.28
N TRP A 24 27.89 5.15 -35.86
CA TRP A 24 27.45 4.08 -36.78
C TRP A 24 25.94 4.22 -37.05
N PHE A 25 25.62 5.24 -37.84
CA PHE A 25 24.37 5.29 -38.58
C PHE A 25 24.40 4.15 -39.61
N GLY A 26 23.46 3.21 -39.56
CA GLY A 26 23.19 2.36 -40.72
C GLY A 26 22.66 0.96 -40.41
N ARG A 27 21.38 0.86 -40.06
CA ARG A 27 20.34 0.09 -40.79
C ARG A 27 19.11 -0.07 -39.89
N LYS A 28 18.01 0.58 -40.30
CA LYS A 28 16.67 0.21 -39.83
C LYS A 28 16.37 -1.19 -40.38
N PRO A 29 16.07 -2.21 -39.57
CA PRO A 29 15.48 -3.42 -40.12
C PRO A 29 14.14 -3.03 -40.75
N LYS A 30 14.04 -3.29 -42.06
CA LYS A 30 12.80 -3.19 -42.83
C LYS A 30 11.78 -4.08 -42.13
N ALA A 31 10.74 -3.46 -41.56
CA ALA A 31 9.63 -4.20 -40.98
C ALA A 31 9.14 -5.22 -42.02
N PRO A 32 8.94 -6.51 -41.63
CA PRO A 32 8.16 -7.42 -42.44
C PRO A 32 6.82 -6.74 -42.73
N ALA A 33 6.41 -6.74 -44.00
CA ALA A 33 5.11 -6.25 -44.39
C ALA A 33 4.05 -6.99 -43.58
N THR A 34 3.42 -6.29 -42.64
CA THR A 34 2.27 -6.78 -41.92
C THR A 34 1.21 -7.14 -42.96
N PRO A 35 0.71 -8.38 -43.01
CA PRO A 35 -0.41 -8.73 -43.87
C PRO A 35 -1.62 -7.84 -43.49
N PRO A 36 -2.45 -7.45 -44.47
CA PRO A 36 -3.65 -6.66 -44.21
C PRO A 36 -4.61 -7.49 -43.34
N GLN A 37 -4.64 -7.20 -42.05
CA GLN A 37 -5.85 -7.33 -41.23
C GLN A 37 -6.24 -5.88 -40.97
N PRO A 38 -7.41 -5.38 -41.41
CA PRO A 38 -8.70 -5.94 -40.99
C PRO A 38 -9.86 -5.70 -41.98
N GLN A 39 -10.84 -6.60 -42.06
CA GLN A 39 -12.23 -6.16 -42.13
C GLN A 39 -13.07 -7.10 -41.25
N PRO A 40 -13.57 -6.64 -40.10
CA PRO A 40 -14.74 -7.26 -39.51
C PRO A 40 -15.80 -7.31 -40.60
N VAL A 41 -16.27 -8.52 -40.86
CA VAL A 41 -17.42 -8.79 -41.70
C VAL A 41 -18.51 -7.78 -41.31
N VAL A 42 -18.99 -7.02 -42.29
CA VAL A 42 -20.29 -6.36 -42.18
C VAL A 42 -21.30 -7.50 -42.13
N THR A 43 -21.50 -8.05 -40.93
CA THR A 43 -22.73 -8.76 -40.61
C THR A 43 -23.82 -7.73 -40.85
N ALA A 44 -24.76 -8.07 -41.73
CA ALA A 44 -26.03 -7.36 -41.85
C ALA A 44 -26.52 -6.98 -40.44
N PRO A 45 -27.07 -5.76 -40.25
CA PRO A 45 -27.63 -5.43 -38.96
C PRO A 45 -28.61 -6.57 -38.59
N PRO A 46 -28.41 -7.29 -37.47
CA PRO A 46 -29.54 -7.99 -36.91
C PRO A 46 -30.62 -6.92 -36.74
N VAL A 47 -31.82 -7.22 -37.24
CA VAL A 47 -33.00 -6.52 -36.77
C VAL A 47 -32.92 -6.59 -35.25
N VAL A 48 -32.51 -5.49 -34.63
CA VAL A 48 -32.56 -5.32 -33.20
C VAL A 48 -34.05 -5.15 -32.96
N THR A 49 -34.71 -6.28 -32.70
CA THR A 49 -35.89 -6.30 -31.83
C THR A 49 -35.56 -5.35 -30.69
N PRO A 50 -36.35 -4.30 -30.42
CA PRO A 50 -36.04 -3.40 -29.32
C PRO A 50 -36.02 -4.24 -28.05
N VAL A 51 -34.82 -4.54 -27.56
CA VAL A 51 -34.64 -4.96 -26.18
C VAL A 51 -35.09 -3.73 -25.39
N PRO A 52 -36.15 -3.85 -24.57
CA PRO A 52 -36.65 -2.72 -23.82
C PRO A 52 -35.48 -2.11 -23.05
N GLU A 53 -35.31 -0.81 -23.27
CA GLU A 53 -34.41 0.04 -22.49
C GLU A 53 -34.62 -0.29 -21.01
N PRO A 54 -33.57 -0.65 -20.25
CA PRO A 54 -33.71 -0.75 -18.81
C PRO A 54 -34.26 0.60 -18.34
N PRO A 55 -35.35 0.61 -17.55
CA PRO A 55 -35.93 1.87 -17.11
C PRO A 55 -34.83 2.71 -16.43
N PRO A 56 -34.86 4.04 -16.60
CA PRO A 56 -33.93 4.91 -15.91
C PRO A 56 -33.89 4.54 -14.43
N PRO A 57 -32.73 4.60 -13.76
CA PRO A 57 -32.68 4.40 -12.32
C PRO A 57 -33.70 5.36 -11.72
N GLN A 58 -34.80 4.80 -11.21
CA GLN A 58 -35.73 5.55 -10.39
C GLN A 58 -34.88 6.18 -9.30
N PRO A 59 -35.07 7.47 -8.98
CA PRO A 59 -34.55 8.02 -7.75
C PRO A 59 -34.97 7.05 -6.65
N GLN A 60 -34.02 6.30 -6.10
CA GLN A 60 -34.28 5.53 -4.90
C GLN A 60 -34.83 6.56 -3.94
N ALA A 61 -36.08 6.36 -3.51
CA ALA A 61 -36.67 7.14 -2.46
C ALA A 61 -35.62 7.18 -1.34
N GLN A 62 -35.06 8.37 -1.16
CA GLN A 62 -34.26 8.70 -0.01
C GLN A 62 -35.05 8.20 1.20
N PRO A 63 -34.48 7.35 2.07
CA PRO A 63 -35.14 7.02 3.32
C PRO A 63 -35.52 8.34 3.97
N GLU A 64 -36.83 8.57 4.10
CA GLU A 64 -37.36 9.70 4.83
C GLU A 64 -36.65 9.71 6.19
N PRO A 65 -36.05 10.83 6.62
CA PRO A 65 -35.57 10.91 7.98
C PRO A 65 -36.76 10.58 8.89
N PRO A 66 -36.63 9.66 9.87
CA PRO A 66 -37.70 9.42 10.81
C PRO A 66 -38.06 10.76 11.46
N GLN A 67 -39.29 11.20 11.21
CA GLN A 67 -39.84 12.37 11.86
C GLN A 67 -39.69 12.19 13.38
N PRO A 68 -39.27 13.23 14.13
CA PRO A 68 -39.14 13.12 15.57
C PRO A 68 -40.51 12.78 16.15
N VAL A 69 -40.67 11.56 16.65
CA VAL A 69 -41.81 11.20 17.49
C VAL A 69 -41.74 12.12 18.71
N PRO A 70 -42.82 12.85 19.07
CA PRO A 70 -42.83 13.66 20.27
C PRO A 70 -42.45 12.81 21.48
N ALA A 71 -41.44 13.25 22.22
CA ALA A 71 -41.02 12.59 23.44
C ALA A 71 -42.21 12.49 24.41
N PRO A 72 -42.47 11.31 25.01
CA PRO A 72 -43.44 11.23 26.10
C PRO A 72 -42.98 12.13 27.25
N PRO A 73 -43.90 12.83 27.94
CA PRO A 73 -43.58 13.80 28.96
C PRO A 73 -42.77 13.17 30.10
N GLN A 74 -41.66 13.83 30.46
CA GLN A 74 -40.87 13.50 31.63
C GLN A 74 -41.75 13.58 32.89
N PRO A 75 -41.76 12.56 33.76
CA PRO A 75 -42.36 12.70 35.08
C PRO A 75 -41.57 13.74 35.89
N GLN A 76 -42.26 14.79 36.32
CA GLN A 76 -41.72 15.78 37.24
C GLN A 76 -41.44 15.13 38.62
N PRO A 77 -40.39 15.59 39.33
CA PRO A 77 -39.96 15.02 40.59
C PRO A 77 -40.96 15.35 41.71
N THR A 78 -41.43 14.31 42.41
CA THR A 78 -42.12 14.48 43.69
C THR A 78 -41.10 14.79 44.80
N PRO A 79 -41.33 15.84 45.63
CA PRO A 79 -40.46 16.15 46.75
C PRO A 79 -40.78 15.23 47.93
N VAL A 80 -39.76 14.57 48.49
CA VAL A 80 -39.90 13.73 49.69
C VAL A 80 -38.95 14.25 50.78
N PRO A 81 -39.35 14.27 52.08
CA PRO A 81 -38.78 15.11 53.15
C PRO A 81 -37.41 14.67 53.69
N PRO A 82 -36.74 15.48 54.54
CA PRO A 82 -35.33 15.29 54.89
C PRO A 82 -35.06 14.37 56.11
N LYS A 83 -33.92 13.66 56.01
CA LYS A 83 -33.01 13.12 57.07
C LYS A 83 -33.50 11.92 57.91
N PRO A 84 -32.59 11.00 58.34
CA PRO A 84 -31.27 11.28 58.94
C PRO A 84 -30.05 10.47 58.41
N LYS A 85 -28.85 11.07 58.53
CA LYS A 85 -27.52 10.38 58.50
C LYS A 85 -27.37 9.55 59.80
N PRO A 86 -26.50 8.53 59.97
CA PRO A 86 -25.22 8.28 59.27
C PRO A 86 -24.78 6.79 59.08
N VAL A 87 -24.11 6.43 57.98
CA VAL A 87 -22.96 5.50 58.01
C VAL A 87 -22.02 5.89 56.89
N VAL A 88 -20.79 6.26 57.25
CA VAL A 88 -19.67 6.40 56.33
C VAL A 88 -19.20 4.99 55.99
N THR A 89 -19.59 4.49 54.83
CA THR A 89 -18.84 3.49 54.09
C THR A 89 -18.53 4.10 52.74
N THR A 90 -17.33 4.64 52.61
CA THR A 90 -16.77 5.11 51.34
C THR A 90 -16.77 3.93 50.37
N PRO A 91 -17.60 3.92 49.31
CA PRO A 91 -17.49 2.91 48.28
C PRO A 91 -16.22 3.22 47.49
N LYS A 92 -15.31 2.24 47.39
CA LYS A 92 -14.21 2.25 46.43
C LYS A 92 -14.78 2.62 45.05
N PRO A 93 -14.24 3.61 44.32
CA PRO A 93 -14.71 3.92 42.98
C PRO A 93 -14.67 2.64 42.12
N PRO A 94 -15.77 2.29 41.42
CA PRO A 94 -15.74 1.23 40.43
C PRO A 94 -14.62 1.55 39.44
N ALA A 95 -13.82 0.54 39.09
CA ALA A 95 -12.85 0.66 38.01
C ALA A 95 -13.59 1.16 36.75
N PRO A 96 -13.03 2.10 35.98
CA PRO A 96 -13.66 2.55 34.75
C PRO A 96 -13.90 1.34 33.84
N ALA A 97 -15.16 1.10 33.50
CA ALA A 97 -15.50 0.14 32.45
C ALA A 97 -14.77 0.56 31.16
N PRO A 98 -14.16 -0.38 30.41
CA PRO A 98 -13.54 -0.05 29.15
C PRO A 98 -14.60 0.58 28.24
N ALA A 99 -14.29 1.79 27.74
CA ALA A 99 -15.18 2.49 26.81
C ALA A 99 -15.43 1.59 25.59
N PRO A 100 -16.68 1.54 25.07
CA PRO A 100 -16.98 0.77 23.88
C PRO A 100 -16.14 1.29 22.70
N PRO A 101 -15.58 0.39 21.87
CA PRO A 101 -14.73 0.80 20.76
C PRO A 101 -15.53 1.67 19.80
N SER A 102 -15.09 2.92 19.61
CA SER A 102 -15.70 3.80 18.62
C SER A 102 -15.38 3.30 17.20
N PHE A 103 -16.26 3.49 16.23
CA PHE A 103 -16.03 3.08 14.83
C PHE A 103 -14.90 3.86 14.11
N GLY A 104 -14.28 4.87 14.75
CA GLY A 104 -13.00 5.49 14.35
C GLY A 104 -11.77 4.87 15.04
N GLN A 105 -12.02 3.90 15.90
CA GLN A 105 -11.10 3.07 16.68
C GLN A 105 -10.98 1.69 16.00
N ILE A 106 -10.88 1.70 14.65
CA ILE A 106 -11.03 0.52 13.79
C ILE A 106 -9.90 -0.51 14.04
N LEU A 107 -8.77 -0.08 14.63
CA LEU A 107 -7.70 -0.93 15.11
C LEU A 107 -7.31 -0.54 16.54
N SER A 108 -7.36 -1.51 17.45
CA SER A 108 -6.84 -1.35 18.81
C SER A 108 -5.33 -1.03 18.80
N PRO A 109 -4.79 -0.35 19.84
CA PRO A 109 -3.36 -0.06 19.92
C PRO A 109 -2.47 -1.31 19.81
N GLN A 110 -2.95 -2.44 20.33
CA GLN A 110 -2.28 -3.72 20.24
C GLN A 110 -2.23 -4.23 18.79
N GLN A 111 -3.34 -4.16 18.05
CA GLN A 111 -3.37 -4.53 16.63
C GLN A 111 -2.47 -3.63 15.78
N GLN A 112 -2.41 -2.33 16.06
CA GLN A 112 -1.49 -1.43 15.36
C GLN A 112 -0.02 -1.81 15.60
N THR A 113 0.31 -2.20 16.83
CA THR A 113 1.66 -2.66 17.18
C THR A 113 1.99 -3.95 16.43
N GLU A 114 1.06 -4.91 16.42
CA GLU A 114 1.22 -6.16 15.67
C GLU A 114 1.44 -5.94 14.17
N LEU A 115 0.64 -5.05 13.56
CA LEU A 115 0.79 -4.69 12.15
C LEU A 115 2.15 -4.04 11.87
N ARG A 116 2.62 -3.15 12.76
CA ARG A 116 3.96 -2.55 12.63
C ARG A 116 5.06 -3.60 12.75
N ASN A 117 4.94 -4.55 13.68
CA ASN A 117 5.89 -5.65 13.82
C ASN A 117 5.92 -6.52 12.55
N SER A 118 4.75 -6.88 12.02
CA SER A 118 4.62 -7.63 10.77
C SER A 118 5.23 -6.90 9.58
N TYR A 119 4.96 -5.59 9.46
CA TYR A 119 5.61 -4.72 8.47
C TYR A 119 7.14 -4.76 8.61
N GLN A 120 7.68 -4.56 9.81
CA GLN A 120 9.12 -4.53 10.05
C GLN A 120 9.78 -5.85 9.66
N GLN A 121 9.19 -6.97 10.08
CA GLN A 121 9.70 -8.30 9.79
C GLN A 121 9.72 -8.58 8.27
N SER A 122 8.60 -8.29 7.60
CA SER A 122 8.45 -8.51 6.16
C SER A 122 9.40 -7.61 5.36
N ALA A 123 9.47 -6.33 5.71
CA ALA A 123 10.33 -5.35 5.07
C ALA A 123 11.82 -5.70 5.26
N GLN A 124 12.23 -6.10 6.46
CA GLN A 124 13.60 -6.52 6.74
C GLN A 124 14.00 -7.75 5.92
N SER A 125 13.12 -8.76 5.85
CA SER A 125 13.37 -9.96 5.04
C SER A 125 13.54 -9.62 3.55
N ALA A 126 12.66 -8.79 2.99
CA ALA A 126 12.78 -8.34 1.60
C ALA A 126 14.07 -7.53 1.35
N ARG A 127 14.41 -6.61 2.26
CA ARG A 127 15.65 -5.81 2.18
C ARG A 127 16.89 -6.69 2.23
N GLN A 128 16.92 -7.71 3.09
CA GLN A 128 18.05 -8.65 3.18
C GLN A 128 18.28 -9.38 1.87
N VAL A 129 17.22 -9.87 1.22
CA VAL A 129 17.35 -10.48 -0.11
C VAL A 129 17.93 -9.48 -1.09
N LEU A 130 17.36 -8.27 -1.21
CA LEU A 130 17.86 -7.23 -2.12
C LEU A 130 19.35 -6.89 -1.89
N ILE A 131 19.82 -6.93 -0.64
CA ILE A 131 21.23 -6.74 -0.30
C ILE A 131 22.08 -7.90 -0.84
N GLN A 132 21.64 -9.15 -0.67
CA GLN A 132 22.32 -10.34 -1.20
C GLN A 132 22.40 -10.35 -2.73
N LEU A 133 21.50 -9.64 -3.41
CA LEU A 133 21.52 -9.48 -4.87
C LEU A 133 22.52 -8.45 -5.35
N LYS A 134 23.01 -7.55 -4.48
CA LYS A 134 23.97 -6.51 -4.88
C LYS A 134 25.24 -7.17 -5.42
N GLY A 135 25.60 -6.82 -6.65
CA GLY A 135 26.79 -7.36 -7.33
C GLY A 135 26.56 -8.67 -8.09
N ARG A 136 25.36 -9.25 -8.07
CA ARG A 136 25.01 -10.36 -8.98
C ARG A 136 24.56 -9.83 -10.34
N ALA A 137 24.91 -10.55 -11.40
CA ALA A 137 24.30 -10.35 -12.72
C ALA A 137 22.88 -10.88 -12.68
N LEU A 138 21.89 -10.00 -12.87
CA LEU A 138 20.48 -10.35 -12.91
C LEU A 138 20.00 -10.40 -14.37
N SER A 139 19.11 -11.34 -14.69
CA SER A 139 18.34 -11.28 -15.93
C SER A 139 17.42 -10.05 -15.94
N ARG A 140 16.90 -9.68 -17.12
CA ARG A 140 15.97 -8.55 -17.25
C ARG A 140 14.74 -8.71 -16.35
N GLU A 141 14.15 -9.90 -16.32
CA GLU A 141 12.97 -10.20 -15.49
C GLU A 141 13.29 -10.17 -13.98
N GLN A 142 14.46 -10.67 -13.59
CA GLN A 142 14.94 -10.62 -12.21
C GLN A 142 15.17 -9.17 -11.75
N ALA A 143 15.75 -8.33 -12.61
CA ALA A 143 15.96 -6.92 -12.34
C ALA A 143 14.64 -6.16 -12.20
N GLU A 144 13.66 -6.47 -13.04
CA GLU A 144 12.30 -5.91 -12.95
C GLU A 144 11.61 -6.32 -11.64
N THR A 145 11.70 -7.59 -11.27
CA THR A 145 11.19 -8.10 -9.98
C THR A 145 11.86 -7.38 -8.80
N ALA A 146 13.19 -7.21 -8.85
CA ALA A 146 13.93 -6.46 -7.83
C ALA A 146 13.46 -5.00 -7.72
N ASN A 147 13.16 -4.34 -8.84
CA ASN A 147 12.60 -2.99 -8.85
C ASN A 147 11.21 -2.95 -8.24
N ARG A 148 10.34 -3.91 -8.56
CA ARG A 148 9.00 -3.99 -7.98
C ARG A 148 9.03 -4.20 -6.46
N ILE A 149 9.95 -5.03 -5.96
CA ILE A 149 10.18 -5.20 -4.52
C ILE A 149 10.56 -3.85 -3.89
N ARG A 150 11.49 -3.09 -4.49
CA ARG A 150 11.87 -1.74 -4.00
C ARG A 150 10.68 -0.78 -3.97
N SER A 151 9.84 -0.80 -5.00
CA SER A 151 8.63 0.04 -5.06
C SER A 151 7.64 -0.30 -3.96
N PHE A 152 7.38 -1.58 -3.69
CA PHE A 152 6.52 -1.98 -2.58
C PHE A 152 7.08 -1.57 -1.22
N LEU A 153 8.39 -1.67 -1.02
CA LEU A 153 9.03 -1.20 0.21
C LEU A 153 8.90 0.32 0.39
N SER A 154 9.10 1.10 -0.67
CA SER A 154 8.91 2.56 -0.63
C SER A 154 7.47 2.92 -0.24
N GLN A 155 6.49 2.31 -0.89
CA GLN A 155 5.07 2.56 -0.60
C GLN A 155 4.70 2.09 0.82
N ALA A 156 5.27 0.99 1.30
CA ALA A 156 5.06 0.52 2.66
C ALA A 156 5.63 1.52 3.69
N ASP A 157 6.82 2.06 3.45
CA ASP A 157 7.46 3.06 4.31
C ASP A 157 6.61 4.35 4.38
N GLU A 158 6.06 4.79 3.26
CA GLU A 158 5.14 5.94 3.18
C GLU A 158 3.82 5.70 3.91
N ALA A 159 3.29 4.47 3.84
CA ALA A 159 2.02 4.10 4.46
C ALA A 159 2.14 3.85 5.98
N GLN A 160 3.31 3.45 6.49
CA GLN A 160 3.47 2.97 7.87
C GLN A 160 2.93 3.92 8.95
N ALA A 161 3.07 5.23 8.75
CA ALA A 161 2.61 6.24 9.71
C ALA A 161 1.09 6.48 9.66
N LYS A 162 0.47 6.31 8.50
CA LYS A 162 -0.94 6.66 8.24
C LYS A 162 -1.86 5.46 8.28
N ASP A 163 -1.40 4.34 7.71
CA ASP A 163 -2.12 3.09 7.60
C ASP A 163 -1.14 1.91 7.80
N PRO A 164 -0.98 1.43 9.05
CA PRO A 164 -0.10 0.31 9.34
C PRO A 164 -0.58 -1.01 8.69
N ALA A 165 -1.88 -1.14 8.37
CA ALA A 165 -2.39 -2.33 7.71
C ALA A 165 -1.93 -2.38 6.25
N THR A 166 -2.08 -1.27 5.52
CA THR A 166 -1.57 -1.14 4.15
C THR A 166 -0.05 -1.32 4.09
N ALA A 167 0.70 -0.75 5.03
CA ALA A 167 2.15 -0.93 5.10
C ALA A 167 2.54 -2.40 5.27
N ALA A 168 1.89 -3.13 6.18
CA ALA A 168 2.14 -4.56 6.40
C ALA A 168 1.84 -5.39 5.14
N GLN A 169 0.72 -5.13 4.45
CA GLN A 169 0.36 -5.83 3.22
C GLN A 169 1.37 -5.58 2.09
N LEU A 170 1.81 -4.33 1.90
CA LEU A 170 2.80 -3.98 0.88
C LEU A 170 4.16 -4.63 1.17
N ALA A 171 4.61 -4.60 2.43
CA ALA A 171 5.85 -5.24 2.84
C ALA A 171 5.79 -6.77 2.69
N GLN A 172 4.65 -7.39 3.00
CA GLN A 172 4.44 -8.83 2.80
C GLN A 172 4.53 -9.21 1.32
N ARG A 173 3.92 -8.43 0.42
CA ARG A 173 4.05 -8.63 -1.04
C ARG A 173 5.51 -8.52 -1.49
N ALA A 174 6.25 -7.54 -0.96
CA ALA A 174 7.67 -7.39 -1.21
C ALA A 174 8.46 -8.63 -0.75
N GLN A 175 8.15 -9.17 0.42
CA GLN A 175 8.78 -10.36 0.97
C GLN A 175 8.52 -11.61 0.10
N ILE A 176 7.29 -11.83 -0.35
CA ILE A 176 6.95 -12.96 -1.21
C ILE A 176 7.77 -12.89 -2.51
N LEU A 177 7.72 -11.76 -3.20
CA LEU A 177 8.50 -11.56 -4.42
C LEU A 177 10.01 -11.70 -4.19
N ALA A 178 10.51 -11.27 -3.04
CA ALA A 178 11.91 -11.43 -2.68
C ALA A 178 12.30 -12.91 -2.51
N ARG A 179 11.45 -13.72 -1.86
CA ARG A 179 11.68 -15.16 -1.74
C ARG A 179 11.64 -15.87 -3.08
N ASP A 180 10.71 -15.48 -3.95
CA ASP A 180 10.60 -16.04 -5.31
C ASP A 180 11.85 -15.70 -6.13
N LEU A 181 12.28 -14.43 -6.08
CA LEU A 181 13.50 -13.97 -6.72
C LEU A 181 14.76 -14.68 -6.20
N GLN A 182 14.86 -14.89 -4.87
CA GLN A 182 15.96 -15.64 -4.27
C GLN A 182 15.96 -17.10 -4.72
N SER A 183 14.78 -17.71 -4.87
CA SER A 183 14.63 -19.10 -5.32
C SER A 183 15.02 -19.25 -6.79
N ALA A 184 14.70 -18.27 -7.63
CA ALA A 184 15.08 -18.23 -9.05
C ALA A 184 16.59 -18.01 -9.30
N LEU A 185 17.37 -17.75 -8.24
CA LEU A 185 18.82 -17.50 -8.29
C LEU A 185 19.66 -18.62 -7.66
N ARG A 186 19.00 -19.66 -7.12
CA ARG A 186 19.64 -20.90 -6.71
C ARG A 186 19.74 -21.84 -7.90
#